data_AF-A0AAJ3B5I6-F1
#
_entry.id   AF-A0AAJ3B5I6-F1
#
_cell.length_a   1.000
_cell.length_b   1.000
_cell.length_c   1.000
_cell.angle_alpha   90.00
_cell.angle_beta   90.00
_cell.angle_gamma   90.00
#
_symmetry.space_group_name_H-M   'P 1'
#
loop_
_entity.id
_entity.type
_entity.pdbx_description
1 polymer ?
#
loop_
_entity_poly.entity_id
_entity_poly.type
_entity_poly.pdbx_seq_one_letter_code
_entity_poly.pdbx_strand_id
1 'polypeptide(L)'
;MTTQSQIKRYTIKQAWGDHSIKLEVDHAILTPERADMHLRFWTGADDQIAEEDGDVVRAAIRAFGVNAIYHMLADYGASFKDARTAKHWSEKMRDLEGYGGETDTPYGWIGIRIVEAEAQSPSFDEVELEELAG
;
A
#
# COMPACT_ATOMS: atom_id res chain seq x y z
N MET A 1 20.06 17.81 -12.86
CA MET A 1 20.16 16.47 -13.49
C MET A 1 18.76 15.87 -13.47
N THR A 2 18.17 15.63 -14.63
CA THR A 2 16.81 15.07 -14.71
C THR A 2 16.94 13.57 -14.56
N THR A 3 16.68 13.05 -13.37
CA THR A 3 16.62 11.60 -13.15
C THR A 3 15.48 11.07 -14.01
N GLN A 4 15.79 10.18 -14.95
CA GLN A 4 14.79 9.60 -15.85
C GLN A 4 13.85 8.72 -15.01
N SER A 5 12.58 9.12 -14.88
CA SER A 5 11.57 8.40 -14.09
C SER A 5 11.47 6.94 -14.54
N GLN A 6 11.52 5.99 -13.61
CA GLN A 6 11.46 4.54 -13.88
C GLN A 6 10.15 3.97 -13.32
N ILE A 7 9.03 4.49 -13.84
CA ILE A 7 7.71 4.17 -13.30
C ILE A 7 7.27 2.77 -13.75
N LYS A 8 6.94 1.92 -12.79
CA LYS A 8 6.34 0.60 -12.99
C LYS A 8 5.01 0.49 -12.25
N ARG A 9 4.12 -0.37 -12.73
CA ARG A 9 2.80 -0.61 -12.15
C ARG A 9 2.73 -1.99 -11.52
N TYR A 10 2.09 -2.06 -10.36
CA TYR A 10 1.91 -3.28 -9.59
C TYR A 10 0.45 -3.44 -9.19
N THR A 11 0.02 -4.69 -9.04
CA THR A 11 -1.25 -5.01 -8.41
C THR A 11 -0.96 -5.97 -7.26
N ILE A 12 -1.37 -5.59 -6.07
CA ILE A 12 -1.31 -6.43 -4.89
C ILE A 12 -2.73 -6.94 -4.67
N LYS A 13 -2.87 -8.26 -4.57
CA LYS A 13 -4.15 -8.92 -4.35
C LYS A 13 -4.03 -9.83 -3.14
N GLN A 14 -5.07 -9.86 -2.32
CA GLN A 14 -5.20 -10.89 -1.31
C GLN A 14 -5.31 -12.26 -2.00
N ALA A 15 -4.63 -13.27 -1.46
CA ALA A 15 -4.68 -14.62 -2.05
C ALA A 15 -6.07 -15.26 -1.92
N TRP A 16 -6.79 -14.91 -0.85
CA TRP A 16 -8.13 -15.38 -0.55
C TRP A 16 -8.98 -14.16 -0.18
N GLY A 17 -9.98 -13.83 -1.00
CA GLY A 17 -10.80 -12.62 -0.86
C GLY A 17 -10.66 -11.67 -2.04
N ASP A 18 -11.37 -10.55 -1.97
CA ASP A 18 -11.50 -9.61 -3.10
C ASP A 18 -10.67 -8.33 -2.93
N HIS A 19 -9.90 -8.22 -1.84
CA HIS A 19 -9.11 -7.03 -1.58
C HIS A 19 -7.95 -6.91 -2.57
N SER A 20 -7.85 -5.73 -3.21
CA SER A 20 -6.76 -5.42 -4.13
C SER A 20 -6.42 -3.94 -4.15
N ILE A 21 -5.17 -3.65 -4.49
CA ILE A 21 -4.69 -2.29 -4.68
C ILE A 21 -3.73 -2.25 -5.87
N LYS A 22 -3.84 -1.20 -6.67
CA LYS A 22 -2.92 -0.91 -7.78
C LYS A 22 -2.03 0.25 -7.41
N LEU A 23 -0.74 0.06 -7.65
CA LEU A 23 0.30 1.02 -7.32
C LEU A 23 1.05 1.44 -8.58
N GLU A 24 1.49 2.69 -8.60
CA GLU A 24 2.59 3.13 -9.44
C GLU A 24 3.81 3.41 -8.55
N VAL A 25 4.96 2.89 -8.97
CA VAL A 25 6.21 2.97 -8.23
C VAL A 25 7.27 3.58 -9.12
N ASP A 26 7.88 4.68 -8.69
CA ASP A 26 9.04 5.25 -9.36
C ASP A 26 10.32 4.63 -8.80
N HIS A 27 10.93 3.73 -9.58
CA HIS A 27 12.17 3.04 -9.21
C HIS A 27 13.40 3.94 -9.24
N ALA A 28 13.29 5.19 -9.72
CA ALA A 28 14.31 6.21 -9.52
C ALA A 28 14.30 6.75 -8.07
N ILE A 29 13.19 6.57 -7.35
CA ILE A 29 12.97 7.04 -5.97
C ILE A 29 13.08 5.85 -5.01
N LEU A 30 12.33 4.77 -5.24
CA LEU A 30 12.38 3.55 -4.43
C LEU A 30 13.59 2.69 -4.84
N THR A 31 14.79 3.08 -4.40
CA THR A 31 16.00 2.25 -4.56
C THR A 31 16.00 1.08 -3.57
N PRO A 32 16.83 0.04 -3.77
CA PRO A 32 16.97 -1.06 -2.80
C PRO A 32 17.30 -0.58 -1.39
N GLU A 33 18.21 0.40 -1.24
CA GLU A 33 18.57 0.96 0.06
C GLU A 33 17.37 1.66 0.71
N ARG A 34 16.60 2.42 -0.08
CA ARG A 34 15.41 3.09 0.43
C ARG A 34 14.33 2.08 0.81
N ALA A 35 14.10 1.06 -0.02
CA ALA A 35 13.17 -0.02 0.26
C ALA A 35 13.54 -0.74 1.57
N ASP A 36 14.83 -1.05 1.78
CA ASP A 36 15.32 -1.68 3.01
C ASP A 36 15.11 -0.79 4.24
N MET A 37 15.43 0.51 4.15
CA MET A 37 15.18 1.46 5.24
C MET A 37 13.70 1.48 5.67
N HIS A 38 12.79 1.48 4.70
CA HIS A 38 11.36 1.48 4.97
C HIS A 38 10.87 0.15 5.53
N LEU A 39 11.31 -0.95 4.94
CA LEU A 39 10.84 -2.27 5.32
C LEU A 39 11.29 -2.62 6.75
N ARG A 40 12.53 -2.27 7.09
CA ARG A 40 13.13 -2.48 8.42
C ARG A 40 12.63 -1.53 9.50
N PHE A 41 11.89 -0.48 9.14
CA PHE A 41 11.16 0.32 10.13
C PHE A 41 10.10 -0.53 10.84
N TRP A 42 9.50 -1.49 10.12
CA TRP A 42 8.50 -2.41 10.65
C TRP A 42 9.12 -3.73 11.10
N THR A 43 8.44 -4.43 12.01
CA THR A 43 8.84 -5.78 12.41
C THR A 43 8.55 -6.79 11.30
N GLY A 44 9.37 -7.84 11.21
CA GLY A 44 9.20 -8.92 10.22
C GLY A 44 9.81 -8.65 8.84
N ALA A 45 10.66 -7.63 8.70
CA ALA A 45 11.31 -7.30 7.42
C ALA A 45 12.07 -8.49 6.81
N ASP A 46 12.84 -9.24 7.61
CA ASP A 46 13.64 -10.37 7.10
C ASP A 46 12.74 -11.50 6.55
N ASP A 47 11.61 -11.79 7.20
CA ASP A 47 10.63 -12.78 6.72
C ASP A 47 9.98 -12.31 5.41
N GLN A 48 9.60 -11.04 5.33
CA GLN A 48 8.98 -10.46 4.12
C GLN A 48 9.95 -10.43 2.93
N ILE A 49 11.25 -10.17 3.18
CA ILE A 49 12.30 -10.25 2.16
C ILE A 49 12.46 -11.69 1.68
N ALA A 50 12.46 -12.66 2.59
CA ALA A 50 12.56 -14.07 2.24
C ALA A 50 11.37 -14.55 1.40
N GLU A 51 10.14 -14.07 1.68
CA GLU A 51 8.95 -14.38 0.87
C GLU A 51 9.00 -13.84 -0.58
N GLU A 52 9.82 -12.83 -0.85
CA GLU A 52 10.05 -12.28 -2.20
C GLU A 52 11.42 -12.68 -2.76
N ASP A 53 11.91 -13.88 -2.40
CA ASP A 53 13.17 -14.45 -2.91
C ASP A 53 14.41 -13.55 -2.69
N GLY A 54 14.41 -12.75 -1.63
CA GLY A 54 15.49 -11.81 -1.32
C GLY A 54 15.35 -10.44 -2.00
N ASP A 55 14.31 -10.19 -2.80
CA ASP A 55 14.07 -8.90 -3.44
C ASP A 55 13.41 -7.91 -2.47
N VAL A 56 14.25 -7.10 -1.83
CA VAL A 56 13.83 -6.08 -0.86
C VAL A 56 12.89 -5.02 -1.45
N VAL A 57 13.03 -4.70 -2.75
CA VAL A 57 12.16 -3.71 -3.41
C VAL A 57 10.76 -4.29 -3.57
N ARG A 58 10.66 -5.54 -4.03
CA ARG A 58 9.37 -6.24 -4.14
C ARG A 58 8.71 -6.42 -2.78
N ALA A 59 9.49 -6.80 -1.76
CA ALA A 59 8.99 -6.93 -0.39
C ALA A 59 8.43 -5.60 0.13
N ALA A 60 9.14 -4.49 -0.06
CA ALA A 60 8.65 -3.16 0.32
C ALA A 60 7.37 -2.75 -0.41
N ILE A 61 7.26 -3.02 -1.72
CA ILE A 61 6.05 -2.74 -2.50
C ILE A 61 4.86 -3.54 -1.98
N ARG A 62 5.06 -4.84 -1.69
CA ARG A 62 4.01 -5.73 -1.17
C ARG A 62 3.61 -5.33 0.25
N ALA A 63 4.56 -5.01 1.12
CA ALA A 63 4.32 -4.53 2.48
C ALA A 63 3.55 -3.20 2.48
N PHE A 64 3.90 -2.25 1.61
CA PHE A 64 3.15 -1.01 1.42
C PHE A 64 1.69 -1.32 1.04
N GLY A 65 1.47 -2.22 0.08
CA GLY A 65 0.13 -2.62 -0.36
C GLY A 65 -0.71 -3.24 0.76
N VAL A 66 -0.10 -4.12 1.57
CA VAL A 66 -0.73 -4.74 2.74
C VAL A 66 -1.13 -3.67 3.77
N ASN A 67 -0.22 -2.77 4.13
CA ASN A 67 -0.50 -1.68 5.06
C ASN A 67 -1.58 -0.73 4.54
N ALA A 68 -1.57 -0.40 3.25
CA ALA A 68 -2.60 0.43 2.65
C ALA A 68 -3.99 -0.22 2.77
N ILE A 69 -4.11 -1.53 2.50
CA ILE A 69 -5.37 -2.27 2.68
C ILE A 69 -5.81 -2.24 4.15
N TYR A 70 -4.89 -2.47 5.11
CA TYR A 70 -5.22 -2.38 6.54
C TYR A 70 -5.76 -1.00 6.93
N HIS A 71 -5.11 0.07 6.50
CA HIS A 71 -5.56 1.44 6.79
C HIS A 71 -6.87 1.80 6.11
N MET A 72 -7.14 1.27 4.90
CA MET A 72 -8.43 1.43 4.24
C MET A 72 -9.54 0.72 5.01
N LEU A 73 -9.34 -0.54 5.40
CA LEU A 73 -10.33 -1.30 6.17
C LEU A 73 -10.60 -0.70 7.55
N ALA A 74 -9.56 -0.18 8.21
CA ALA A 74 -9.70 0.56 9.47
C ALA A 74 -10.52 1.86 9.33
N ASP A 75 -10.60 2.41 8.12
CA ASP A 75 -11.39 3.59 7.77
C ASP A 75 -12.70 3.21 7.05
N TYR A 76 -13.33 2.10 7.48
CA TYR A 76 -14.58 1.57 6.94
C TYR A 76 -14.53 1.07 5.48
N GLY A 77 -13.32 0.88 4.94
CA GLY A 77 -13.08 0.39 3.59
C GLY A 77 -12.91 1.51 2.55
N ALA A 78 -12.45 1.14 1.37
CA ALA A 78 -12.27 2.03 0.23
C ALA A 78 -12.47 1.29 -1.10
N SER A 79 -13.24 1.88 -2.02
CA SER A 79 -13.35 1.42 -3.41
C SER A 79 -13.30 2.63 -4.32
N PHE A 80 -12.25 2.72 -5.14
CA PHE A 80 -12.06 3.89 -6.01
C PHE A 80 -11.18 3.59 -7.23
N LYS A 81 -11.47 4.33 -8.30
CA LYS A 81 -10.71 4.35 -9.57
C LYS A 81 -10.43 5.78 -10.05
N ASP A 82 -10.84 6.78 -9.28
CA ASP A 82 -10.67 8.19 -9.63
C ASP A 82 -9.39 8.78 -9.04
N ALA A 83 -8.81 9.74 -9.77
CA ALA A 83 -7.52 10.33 -9.42
C ALA A 83 -7.54 11.14 -8.11
N ARG A 84 -8.68 11.70 -7.71
CA ARG A 84 -8.78 12.54 -6.51
C ARG A 84 -8.70 11.68 -5.26
N THR A 85 -9.48 10.60 -5.22
CA THR A 85 -9.48 9.65 -4.11
C THR A 85 -8.15 8.89 -4.03
N ALA A 86 -7.59 8.51 -5.19
CA ALA A 86 -6.25 7.92 -5.27
C ALA A 86 -5.15 8.83 -4.71
N LYS A 87 -5.20 10.13 -5.05
CA LYS A 87 -4.28 11.13 -4.50
C LYS A 87 -4.42 11.22 -2.98
N HIS A 88 -5.65 11.36 -2.47
CA HIS A 88 -5.90 11.46 -1.03
C HIS A 88 -5.32 10.26 -0.25
N TRP A 89 -5.57 9.03 -0.71
CA TRP A 89 -5.02 7.84 -0.06
C TRP A 89 -3.49 7.74 -0.17
N SER A 90 -2.92 8.19 -1.29
CA SER A 90 -1.47 8.24 -1.44
C SER A 90 -0.82 9.20 -0.43
N GLU A 91 -1.37 10.40 -0.27
CA GLU A 91 -0.91 11.39 0.70
C GLU A 91 -1.07 10.87 2.13
N LYS A 92 -2.27 10.36 2.46
CA LYS A 92 -2.56 9.78 3.78
C LYS A 92 -1.57 8.67 4.17
N MET A 93 -1.23 7.78 3.24
CA MET A 93 -0.23 6.72 3.50
C MET A 93 1.17 7.27 3.73
N ARG A 94 1.56 8.34 3.03
CA ARG A 94 2.90 8.93 3.18
C ARG A 94 3.07 9.74 4.45
N ASP A 95 1.98 10.29 4.97
CA ASP A 95 1.94 10.99 6.26
C ASP A 95 2.07 10.03 7.46
N LEU A 96 1.87 8.72 7.25
CA LEU A 96 2.12 7.72 8.28
C LEU A 96 3.62 7.60 8.59
N GLU A 97 3.94 7.37 9.86
CA GLU A 97 5.30 7.09 10.29
C GLU A 97 5.86 5.89 9.51
N GLY A 98 7.15 5.97 9.15
CA GLY A 98 7.81 4.94 8.35
C GLY A 98 7.78 5.14 6.83
N TYR A 99 7.03 6.12 6.29
CA TYR A 99 6.97 6.37 4.83
C TYR A 99 7.63 7.68 4.36
N GLY A 100 8.11 8.51 5.29
CA GLY A 100 9.01 9.63 5.01
C GLY A 100 8.36 10.88 4.40
N GLY A 101 7.04 10.88 4.21
CA GLY A 101 6.28 12.07 3.81
C GLY A 101 6.37 12.48 2.34
N GLU A 102 5.88 13.69 2.07
CA GLU A 102 5.79 14.29 0.74
C GLU A 102 7.14 14.80 0.20
N THR A 103 7.24 14.83 -1.12
CA THR A 103 8.34 15.47 -1.87
C THR A 103 7.73 16.25 -3.03
N ASP A 104 8.57 16.86 -3.88
CA ASP A 104 8.10 17.55 -5.10
C ASP A 104 7.51 16.60 -6.17
N THR A 105 7.45 15.29 -5.88
CA THR A 105 6.91 14.27 -6.78
C THR A 105 5.62 13.68 -6.21
N PRO A 106 4.67 13.21 -7.06
CA PRO A 106 3.43 12.58 -6.59
C PRO A 106 3.65 11.22 -5.89
N TYR A 107 4.90 10.75 -5.83
CA TYR A 107 5.32 9.49 -5.21
C TYR A 107 5.91 9.68 -3.80
N GLY A 108 6.11 10.93 -3.36
CA GLY A 108 6.72 11.28 -2.08
C GLY A 108 8.11 10.69 -1.87
N TRP A 109 8.54 10.55 -0.61
CA TRP A 109 9.88 10.02 -0.30
C TRP A 109 9.98 8.52 -0.61
N ILE A 110 8.93 7.76 -0.29
CA ILE A 110 8.79 6.31 -0.51
C ILE A 110 8.81 5.91 -2.00
N GLY A 111 8.48 6.80 -2.93
CA GLY A 111 8.49 6.45 -4.35
C GLY A 111 7.29 5.60 -4.80
N ILE A 112 6.23 5.54 -3.99
CA ILE A 112 5.02 4.76 -4.26
C ILE A 112 3.80 5.68 -4.19
N ARG A 113 2.87 5.50 -5.14
CA ARG A 113 1.51 6.07 -5.06
C ARG A 113 0.46 5.04 -5.38
N ILE A 114 -0.71 5.20 -4.78
CA ILE A 114 -1.90 4.39 -5.02
C ILE A 114 -2.65 5.00 -6.21
N VAL A 115 -3.15 4.14 -7.11
CA VAL A 115 -3.94 4.59 -8.27
C VAL A 115 -5.36 4.03 -8.30
N GLU A 116 -5.60 2.90 -7.65
CA GLU A 116 -6.91 2.23 -7.55
C GLU A 116 -6.89 1.29 -6.35
N ALA A 117 -8.02 1.13 -5.68
CA ALA A 117 -8.18 0.14 -4.61
C ALA A 117 -9.60 -0.42 -4.60
N GLU A 118 -9.69 -1.67 -4.16
CA GLU A 118 -10.91 -2.38 -3.78
C GLU A 118 -10.60 -3.02 -2.42
N ALA A 119 -10.97 -2.38 -1.33
CA ALA A 119 -10.73 -2.83 0.05
C ALA A 119 -12.01 -2.61 0.85
N GLN A 120 -13.01 -3.48 0.67
CA GLN A 120 -14.35 -3.30 1.20
C GLN A 120 -14.52 -3.97 2.57
N SER A 121 -15.16 -3.24 3.49
CA SER A 121 -15.66 -3.77 4.76
C SER A 121 -17.10 -4.28 4.59
N PRO A 122 -17.59 -5.18 5.46
CA PRO A 122 -18.95 -5.67 5.38
C PRO A 122 -19.97 -4.53 5.40
N SER A 123 -20.93 -4.61 4.49
CA SER A 123 -22.10 -3.75 4.42
C SER A 123 -23.22 -4.28 5.32
N PHE A 124 -24.25 -3.45 5.54
CA PHE A 124 -25.36 -3.80 6.42
C PHE A 124 -26.16 -5.01 5.91
N ASP A 125 -26.29 -5.15 4.60
CA ASP A 125 -26.99 -6.27 3.95
C ASP A 125 -26.16 -7.56 3.85
N GLU A 126 -24.87 -7.51 4.22
CA GLU A 126 -23.98 -8.67 4.29
C GLU A 126 -23.90 -9.27 5.71
N VAL A 127 -24.61 -8.71 6.68
CA VAL A 127 -24.60 -9.17 8.07
C VAL A 127 -26.00 -9.51 8.56
N GLU A 128 -26.10 -10.54 9.40
CA GLU A 128 -27.33 -10.96 10.06
C GLU A 128 -27.21 -10.77 11.57
N LEU A 129 -28.33 -10.45 12.24
CA LEU A 129 -28.40 -10.27 13.69
C LEU A 129 -29.15 -11.44 14.32
N GLU A 130 -28.49 -12.15 15.23
CA GLU A 130 -29.08 -13.23 16.02
C GLU A 130 -28.99 -12.91 17.53
N GLU A 131 -30.06 -13.18 18.27
CA GLU A 131 -30.09 -13.06 19.73
C GLU A 131 -29.56 -14.36 20.37
N LEU A 132 -28.61 -14.25 21.31
CA LEU A 132 -28.11 -15.40 22.08
C LEU A 132 -29.00 -15.64 23.30
N ALA A 133 -29.47 -16.89 23.50
CA ALA A 133 -30.18 -17.28 24.71
C ALA A 133 -29.24 -17.26 25.93
N GLY A 134 -29.67 -16.58 26.99
CA GLY A 134 -28.97 -16.50 28.28
C GLY A 134 -29.14 -17.73 29.17
#